data_AF-A0AAN0JK50-F1
#
_entry.id   AF-A0AAN0JK50-F1
#
_cell.length_a   1.000
_cell.length_b   1.000
_cell.length_c   1.000
_cell.angle_alpha   90.00
_cell.angle_beta   90.00
_cell.angle_gamma   90.00
#
_symmetry.space_group_name_H-M   'P 1'
#
loop_
_entity.id
_entity.type
_entity.pdbx_description
1 polymer ?
#
loop_
_entity_poly.entity_id
_entity_poly.type
_entity_poly.pdbx_seq_one_letter_code
_entity_poly.pdbx_strand_id
1 'polypeptide(L)'
;MDAMPGLGFDNLRNIELGQVYSRNYSSCQISNDGRYLLPDNINLIPVLKSEIDTSAKVFRHYNEYTSSSSYSINVEASASYGCAHASGKFSMEHQDTKKKMASSKSSSVRIGLRHHLYSVHVNPDSQLHPSFKSRLMDLAAHIQNNDTQMAHYLSDLIVRDYGTHVVTSVETGGALYQTSFVSQDSTQEGDTSGHSVDISASVGATFIATFSISTNIGWSKSDSNEQSNSKTKHHVRTSTHGGPPFKMENFSYTDWQNGLMNNLVNYRSSWSAPLICYDYCKFT
;
A
#
# COMPACT_ATOMS: atom_id res chain seq x y z
N MET A 1 16.92 -10.20 -2.99
CA MET A 1 15.69 -9.44 -3.30
C MET A 1 15.35 -8.62 -2.07
N ASP A 2 15.01 -7.35 -2.22
CA ASP A 2 14.93 -6.43 -1.06
C ASP A 2 13.52 -6.35 -0.47
N ALA A 3 12.48 -6.62 -1.29
CA ALA A 3 11.10 -6.67 -0.85
C ALA A 3 10.78 -8.03 -0.20
N MET A 4 10.89 -8.11 1.12
CA MET A 4 10.66 -9.32 1.89
C MET A 4 9.74 -9.10 3.09
N PRO A 5 8.87 -10.07 3.41
CA PRO A 5 8.01 -10.01 4.58
C PRO A 5 8.82 -10.27 5.88
N GLY A 6 8.10 -10.29 7.00
CA GLY A 6 8.61 -10.61 8.33
C GLY A 6 9.08 -9.43 9.17
N LEU A 7 8.79 -8.22 8.70
CA LEU A 7 8.87 -7.01 9.50
C LEU A 7 7.57 -6.79 10.26
N GLY A 8 7.70 -6.11 11.39
CA GLY A 8 6.59 -5.51 12.10
C GLY A 8 5.93 -4.39 11.30
N PHE A 9 4.70 -4.04 11.63
CA PHE A 9 3.88 -3.09 10.90
C PHE A 9 2.99 -2.27 11.83
N ASP A 10 3.08 -0.96 11.68
CA ASP A 10 2.15 -0.01 12.30
C ASP A 10 0.97 0.22 11.38
N ASN A 11 -0.15 -0.42 11.69
CA ASN A 11 -1.36 -0.33 10.89
C ASN A 11 -2.07 1.04 10.97
N LEU A 12 -1.76 1.92 11.93
CA LEU A 12 -2.32 3.27 11.95
C LEU A 12 -1.59 4.19 10.96
N ARG A 13 -0.26 4.05 10.90
CA ARG A 13 0.61 4.87 10.05
C ARG A 13 0.92 4.24 8.69
N ASN A 14 0.60 2.97 8.48
CA ASN A 14 0.99 2.17 7.31
C ASN A 14 2.51 2.17 7.07
N ILE A 15 3.30 1.89 8.11
CA ILE A 15 4.77 1.82 8.00
C ILE A 15 5.29 0.49 8.54
N GLU A 16 6.34 -0.02 7.90
CA GLU A 16 7.11 -1.16 8.39
C GLU A 16 8.02 -0.73 9.55
N LEU A 17 8.20 -1.60 10.53
CA LEU A 17 8.95 -1.38 11.77
C LEU A 17 9.99 -2.51 11.96
N GLY A 18 10.39 -2.77 13.21
CA GLY A 18 11.44 -3.72 13.54
C GLY A 18 11.21 -5.13 12.97
N GLN A 19 12.32 -5.84 12.73
CA GLN A 19 12.29 -7.20 12.19
C GLN A 19 11.79 -8.21 13.23
N VAL A 20 10.74 -8.96 12.88
CA VAL A 20 10.11 -9.92 13.80
C VAL A 20 10.56 -11.35 13.51
N TYR A 21 10.64 -11.75 12.24
CA TYR A 21 11.20 -13.04 11.86
C TYR A 21 12.67 -12.94 11.49
N SER A 22 13.45 -13.93 11.90
CA SER A 22 14.85 -14.07 11.49
C SER A 22 14.96 -14.30 9.98
N ARG A 23 16.09 -13.90 9.41
CA ARG A 23 16.45 -14.14 8.01
C ARG A 23 17.82 -14.81 7.99
N ASN A 24 17.85 -16.08 7.62
CA ASN A 24 19.07 -16.85 7.44
C ASN A 24 19.20 -17.24 5.97
N TYR A 25 20.42 -17.30 5.44
CA TYR A 25 20.73 -17.64 4.05
C TYR A 25 21.62 -18.88 3.96
N SER A 26 21.62 -19.72 5.00
CA SER A 26 22.54 -20.84 5.13
C SER A 26 22.34 -21.93 4.09
N SER A 27 21.12 -22.10 3.58
CA SER A 27 20.82 -23.06 2.52
C SER A 27 21.05 -22.51 1.11
N CYS A 28 21.41 -21.23 0.97
CA CYS A 28 21.66 -20.56 -0.32
C CYS A 28 20.52 -20.78 -1.32
N GLN A 29 19.27 -20.76 -0.84
CA GLN A 29 18.09 -20.93 -1.66
C GLN A 29 18.00 -19.85 -2.73
N ILE A 30 17.72 -20.26 -3.97
CA ILE A 30 17.50 -19.35 -5.10
C ILE A 30 16.05 -19.56 -5.56
N SER A 31 15.41 -18.48 -5.99
CA SER A 31 14.10 -18.55 -6.64
C SER A 31 14.11 -19.53 -7.83
N ASN A 32 12.95 -20.12 -8.14
CA ASN A 32 12.83 -21.13 -9.20
C ASN A 32 13.28 -20.63 -10.59
N ASP A 33 13.22 -19.32 -10.83
CA ASP A 33 13.68 -18.68 -12.06
C ASP A 33 15.19 -18.32 -12.05
N GLY A 34 15.90 -18.66 -10.98
CA GLY A 34 17.34 -18.43 -10.84
C GLY A 34 17.75 -16.98 -10.56
N ARG A 35 16.80 -16.09 -10.27
CA ARG A 35 17.06 -14.63 -10.23
C ARG A 35 17.41 -14.08 -8.86
N TYR A 36 16.86 -14.65 -7.79
CA TYR A 36 16.93 -14.05 -6.45
C TYR A 36 17.42 -15.05 -5.42
N LEU A 37 18.42 -14.65 -4.63
CA LEU A 37 18.77 -15.32 -3.38
C LEU A 37 17.67 -15.06 -2.34
N LEU A 38 17.20 -16.12 -1.70
CA LEU A 38 16.11 -16.13 -0.73
C LEU A 38 16.59 -16.62 0.63
N PRO A 39 16.07 -16.06 1.75
CA PRO A 39 16.26 -16.64 3.06
C PRO A 39 15.63 -18.04 3.15
N ASP A 40 16.21 -18.87 4.00
CA ASP A 40 15.84 -20.27 4.22
C ASP A 40 14.36 -20.44 4.64
N ASN A 41 13.77 -19.38 5.21
CA ASN A 41 12.41 -19.36 5.77
C ASN A 41 11.40 -18.56 4.92
N ILE A 42 11.74 -18.26 3.66
CA ILE A 42 10.89 -17.51 2.75
C ILE A 42 10.51 -18.37 1.55
N ASN A 43 9.22 -18.37 1.21
CA ASN A 43 8.73 -18.95 -0.03
C ASN A 43 8.35 -17.85 -1.02
N LEU A 44 8.78 -18.00 -2.27
CA LEU A 44 8.50 -17.06 -3.37
C LEU A 44 7.69 -17.77 -4.45
N ILE A 45 6.52 -17.21 -4.77
CA ILE A 45 5.59 -17.74 -5.75
C ILE A 45 5.55 -16.78 -6.95
N PRO A 46 5.93 -17.22 -8.16
CA PRO A 46 5.77 -16.41 -9.36
C PRO A 46 4.29 -16.27 -9.72
N VAL A 47 3.81 -15.03 -9.81
CA VAL A 47 2.43 -14.70 -10.20
C VAL A 47 2.38 -14.14 -11.63
N LEU A 48 3.35 -13.28 -11.98
CA LEU A 48 3.53 -12.71 -13.32
C LEU A 48 2.26 -12.09 -13.93
N LYS A 49 1.47 -11.40 -13.09
CA LYS A 49 0.19 -10.80 -13.45
C LYS A 49 0.35 -9.30 -13.67
N SER A 50 -0.22 -8.78 -14.75
CA SER A 50 -0.27 -7.34 -15.04
C SER A 50 -1.72 -6.90 -15.20
N GLU A 51 -2.12 -5.87 -14.46
CA GLU A 51 -3.47 -5.33 -14.47
C GLU A 51 -3.44 -3.83 -14.69
N ILE A 52 -4.25 -3.38 -15.64
CA ILE A 52 -4.56 -1.96 -15.83
C ILE A 52 -6.02 -1.79 -15.46
N ASP A 53 -6.28 -1.11 -14.34
CA ASP A 53 -7.64 -0.75 -13.97
C ASP A 53 -7.98 0.55 -14.71
N THR A 54 -8.71 0.40 -15.82
CA THR A 54 -9.15 1.55 -16.62
C THR A 54 -10.32 2.28 -15.97
N SER A 55 -10.95 1.70 -14.95
CA SER A 55 -12.03 2.33 -14.21
C SER A 55 -11.45 3.16 -13.06
N ALA A 56 -11.61 4.48 -13.13
CA ALA A 56 -11.09 5.34 -12.08
C ALA A 56 -11.86 5.13 -10.76
N LYS A 57 -11.13 5.01 -9.65
CA LYS A 57 -11.72 4.92 -8.31
C LYS A 57 -12.00 6.33 -7.79
N VAL A 58 -13.29 6.64 -7.59
CA VAL A 58 -13.74 7.93 -7.06
C VAL A 58 -13.99 7.81 -5.56
N PHE A 59 -13.35 8.67 -4.78
CA PHE A 59 -13.55 8.84 -3.34
C PHE A 59 -14.17 10.22 -3.11
N ARG A 60 -15.44 10.25 -2.69
CA ARG A 60 -16.18 11.51 -2.49
C ARG A 60 -15.82 12.15 -1.15
N HIS A 61 -15.48 11.32 -0.18
CA HIS A 61 -15.04 11.75 1.14
C HIS A 61 -13.72 11.10 1.56
N TYR A 62 -12.88 11.83 2.30
CA TYR A 62 -11.57 11.31 2.74
C TYR A 62 -11.72 10.07 3.64
N ASN A 63 -12.86 9.86 4.30
CA ASN A 63 -13.13 8.66 5.10
C ASN A 63 -13.22 7.38 4.25
N GLU A 64 -13.64 7.49 2.98
CA GLU A 64 -13.76 6.39 2.03
C GLU A 64 -12.41 6.02 1.39
N TYR A 65 -11.40 6.89 1.56
CA TYR A 65 -10.11 6.70 0.92
C TYR A 65 -9.43 5.41 1.40
N THR A 66 -9.07 4.57 0.44
CA THR A 66 -8.36 3.31 0.65
C THR A 66 -6.90 3.44 0.27
N SER A 67 -5.99 2.95 1.12
CA SER A 67 -4.55 3.00 0.83
C SER A 67 -4.20 2.25 -0.46
N SER A 68 -3.25 2.78 -1.23
CA SER A 68 -2.79 2.15 -2.47
C SER A 68 -1.91 0.92 -2.24
N SER A 69 -1.15 0.89 -1.14
CA SER A 69 -0.15 -0.14 -0.82
C SER A 69 -0.51 -1.02 0.38
N SER A 70 -1.39 -0.58 1.28
CA SER A 70 -1.68 -1.31 2.53
C SER A 70 -3.16 -1.66 2.69
N TYR A 71 -3.93 -1.65 1.59
CA TYR A 71 -5.39 -1.87 1.63
C TYR A 71 -5.79 -3.15 2.36
N SER A 72 -5.16 -4.28 2.01
CA SER A 72 -5.47 -5.61 2.53
C SER A 72 -5.29 -5.68 4.05
N ILE A 73 -4.12 -5.24 4.55
CA ILE A 73 -3.81 -5.18 5.98
C ILE A 73 -4.82 -4.30 6.72
N ASN A 74 -5.15 -3.13 6.16
CA ASN A 74 -6.10 -2.22 6.79
C ASN A 74 -7.50 -2.84 6.94
N VAL A 75 -7.96 -3.59 5.93
CA VAL A 75 -9.25 -4.29 5.95
C VAL A 75 -9.23 -5.46 6.94
N GLU A 76 -8.18 -6.28 6.94
CA GLU A 76 -8.05 -7.44 7.84
C GLU A 76 -8.02 -7.00 9.32
N ALA A 77 -7.20 -6.00 9.63
CA ALA A 77 -7.12 -5.42 10.97
C ALA A 77 -8.47 -4.82 11.41
N SER A 78 -9.23 -4.27 10.45
CA SER A 78 -10.53 -3.69 10.73
C SER A 78 -11.58 -4.74 11.10
N ALA A 79 -11.52 -5.92 10.51
CA ALA A 79 -12.44 -7.03 10.77
C ALA A 79 -12.15 -7.74 12.12
N SER A 80 -10.88 -7.78 12.52
CA SER A 80 -10.44 -8.65 13.61
C SER A 80 -10.60 -8.06 15.02
N TYR A 81 -10.63 -6.72 15.18
CA TYR A 81 -10.46 -6.08 16.50
C TYR A 81 -11.49 -5.00 16.86
N GLY A 82 -12.57 -4.81 16.11
CA GLY A 82 -13.58 -3.78 16.41
C GLY A 82 -13.12 -2.32 16.24
N CYS A 83 -11.82 -2.05 16.15
CA CYS A 83 -11.20 -0.74 15.88
C CYS A 83 -11.24 -0.34 14.39
N ALA A 84 -12.24 -0.82 13.65
CA ALA A 84 -12.30 -0.84 12.19
C ALA A 84 -12.08 0.50 11.49
N HIS A 85 -12.33 1.61 12.20
CA HIS A 85 -12.36 2.95 11.63
C HIS A 85 -11.01 3.68 11.65
N ALA A 86 -10.00 3.16 12.37
CA ALA A 86 -8.72 3.86 12.59
C ALA A 86 -7.57 3.38 11.69
N SER A 87 -7.66 2.18 11.11
CA SER A 87 -6.63 1.60 10.24
C SER A 87 -6.23 2.56 9.11
N GLY A 88 -4.94 2.88 9.02
CA GLY A 88 -4.32 3.69 7.98
C GLY A 88 -4.64 5.18 8.03
N LYS A 89 -5.47 5.65 8.97
CA LYS A 89 -5.92 7.06 9.04
C LYS A 89 -4.80 8.04 9.42
N PHE A 90 -3.73 7.56 10.04
CA PHE A 90 -2.55 8.36 10.39
C PHE A 90 -1.41 8.22 9.37
N SER A 91 -1.61 7.46 8.29
CA SER A 91 -0.62 7.36 7.22
C SER A 91 -0.43 8.71 6.50
N MET A 92 0.78 8.95 6.01
CA MET A 92 1.07 10.16 5.22
C MET A 92 0.15 10.28 4.00
N GLU A 93 -0.15 9.14 3.33
CA GLU A 93 -1.05 9.09 2.18
C GLU A 93 -2.45 9.58 2.53
N HIS A 94 -3.00 9.12 3.67
CA HIS A 94 -4.33 9.51 4.13
C HIS A 94 -4.37 10.96 4.61
N GLN A 95 -3.39 11.40 5.41
CA GLN A 95 -3.33 12.77 5.91
C GLN A 95 -3.19 13.80 4.78
N ASP A 96 -2.33 13.53 3.80
CA ASP A 96 -2.17 14.36 2.59
C ASP A 96 -3.47 14.44 1.79
N THR A 97 -4.12 13.30 1.56
CA THR A 97 -5.39 13.23 0.85
C THR A 97 -6.49 14.00 1.59
N LYS A 98 -6.63 13.79 2.90
CA LYS A 98 -7.60 14.49 3.75
C LYS A 98 -7.37 16.00 3.71
N LYS A 99 -6.12 16.46 3.84
CA LYS A 99 -5.77 17.88 3.77
C LYS A 99 -6.17 18.49 2.41
N LYS A 100 -5.86 17.83 1.31
CA LYS A 100 -6.20 18.30 -0.05
C LYS A 100 -7.70 18.33 -0.27
N MET A 101 -8.42 17.24 0.05
CA MET A 101 -9.88 17.16 -0.10
C MET A 101 -10.61 18.21 0.74
N ALA A 102 -10.21 18.38 2.01
CA ALA A 102 -10.86 19.33 2.92
C ALA A 102 -10.59 20.80 2.54
N SER A 103 -9.33 21.13 2.20
CA SER A 103 -8.95 22.51 1.88
C SER A 103 -9.53 23.01 0.56
N SER A 104 -9.76 22.13 -0.40
CA SER A 104 -10.24 22.48 -1.74
C SER A 104 -11.68 22.04 -2.02
N LYS A 105 -12.40 21.49 -1.03
CA LYS A 105 -13.75 20.90 -1.19
C LYS A 105 -13.81 19.96 -2.41
N SER A 106 -12.86 19.03 -2.46
CA SER A 106 -12.66 18.15 -3.61
C SER A 106 -12.89 16.68 -3.30
N SER A 107 -13.34 15.96 -4.32
CA SER A 107 -13.31 14.51 -4.41
C SER A 107 -11.94 14.05 -4.93
N SER A 108 -11.52 12.85 -4.57
CA SER A 108 -10.29 12.24 -5.08
C SER A 108 -10.62 11.18 -6.13
N VAL A 109 -9.96 11.23 -7.28
CA VAL A 109 -10.09 10.27 -8.36
C VAL A 109 -8.74 9.61 -8.60
N ARG A 110 -8.64 8.31 -8.35
CA ARG A 110 -7.40 7.54 -8.50
C ARG A 110 -7.53 6.54 -9.64
N ILE A 111 -6.58 6.59 -10.56
CA ILE A 111 -6.35 5.54 -11.56
C ILE A 111 -4.96 4.95 -11.37
N GLY A 112 -4.77 3.69 -11.72
CA GLY A 112 -3.44 3.10 -11.68
C GLY A 112 -3.30 1.81 -12.46
N LEU A 113 -2.03 1.46 -12.64
CA LEU A 113 -1.55 0.26 -13.30
C LEU A 113 -0.67 -0.50 -12.33
N ARG A 114 -0.76 -1.84 -12.33
CA ARG A 114 -0.04 -2.71 -11.41
C ARG A 114 0.55 -3.91 -12.13
N HIS A 115 1.78 -4.24 -11.79
CA HIS A 115 2.43 -5.51 -12.12
C HIS A 115 2.67 -6.26 -10.82
N HIS A 116 1.93 -7.35 -10.60
CA HIS A 116 2.16 -8.30 -9.52
C HIS A 116 3.01 -9.45 -10.05
N LEU A 117 4.31 -9.38 -9.81
CA LEU A 117 5.26 -10.33 -10.37
C LEU A 117 5.47 -11.53 -9.45
N TYR A 118 5.62 -11.31 -8.15
CA TYR A 118 5.79 -12.38 -7.17
C TYR A 118 5.00 -12.13 -5.89
N SER A 119 4.47 -13.19 -5.30
CA SER A 119 4.01 -13.20 -3.92
C SER A 119 5.06 -13.86 -3.04
N VAL A 120 5.50 -13.17 -2.00
CA VAL A 120 6.55 -13.63 -1.09
C VAL A 120 5.93 -13.86 0.29
N HIS A 121 6.17 -15.03 0.87
CA HIS A 121 5.55 -15.48 2.11
C HIS A 121 6.61 -15.92 3.12
N VAL A 122 6.33 -15.66 4.40
CA VAL A 122 7.06 -16.26 5.51
C VAL A 122 6.59 -17.70 5.72
N ASN A 123 7.51 -18.64 5.88
CA ASN A 123 7.16 -20.03 6.19
C ASN A 123 6.57 -20.14 7.60
N PRO A 124 5.56 -21.01 7.84
CA PRO A 124 4.90 -21.13 9.15
C PRO A 124 5.83 -21.48 10.32
N ASP A 125 6.93 -22.18 10.06
CA ASP A 125 7.94 -22.61 11.04
C ASP A 125 9.08 -21.58 11.24
N SER A 126 8.91 -20.37 10.71
CA SER A 126 9.90 -19.30 10.80
C SER A 126 10.23 -18.93 12.25
N GLN A 127 11.52 -18.90 12.55
CA GLN A 127 11.99 -18.51 13.88
C GLN A 127 11.95 -16.99 14.06
N LEU A 128 11.60 -16.56 15.27
CA LEU A 128 11.64 -15.14 15.66
C LEU A 128 13.08 -14.60 15.64
N HIS A 129 13.21 -13.34 15.28
CA HIS A 129 14.46 -12.61 15.36
C HIS A 129 14.94 -12.57 16.82
N PRO A 130 16.24 -12.83 17.11
CA PRO A 130 16.74 -12.92 18.47
C PRO A 130 16.42 -11.70 19.34
N SER A 131 16.51 -10.49 18.77
CA SER A 131 16.18 -9.26 19.49
C SER A 131 14.70 -9.18 19.86
N PHE A 132 13.80 -9.60 18.97
CA PHE A 132 12.36 -9.62 19.25
C PHE A 132 12.03 -10.70 20.29
N LYS A 133 12.61 -11.90 20.14
CA LYS A 133 12.48 -13.00 21.11
C LYS A 133 12.94 -12.57 22.51
N SER A 134 14.07 -11.89 22.63
CA SER A 134 14.57 -11.39 23.93
C SER A 134 13.56 -10.48 24.61
N ARG A 135 12.96 -9.52 23.88
CA ARG A 135 11.94 -8.61 24.43
C ARG A 135 10.73 -9.37 24.96
N LEU A 136 10.28 -10.41 24.26
CA LEU A 136 9.17 -11.26 24.70
C LEU A 136 9.52 -12.07 25.94
N MET A 137 10.74 -12.58 26.05
CA MET A 137 11.20 -13.31 27.23
C MET A 137 11.30 -12.41 28.46
N ASP A 138 11.77 -11.16 28.30
CA ASP A 138 11.81 -10.16 29.36
C ASP A 138 10.40 -9.85 29.87
N LEU A 139 9.46 -9.60 28.95
CA LEU A 139 8.05 -9.39 29.27
C LEU A 139 7.46 -10.60 30.03
N ALA A 140 7.70 -11.82 29.54
CA ALA A 140 7.19 -13.04 30.16
C ALA A 140 7.72 -13.22 31.60
N ALA A 141 8.97 -12.86 31.86
CA ALA A 141 9.56 -12.93 33.20
C ALA A 141 8.85 -11.98 34.19
N HIS A 142 8.51 -10.75 33.77
CA HIS A 142 7.74 -9.82 34.62
C HIS A 142 6.31 -10.30 34.87
N ILE A 143 5.65 -10.89 33.86
CA ILE A 143 4.33 -11.50 34.03
C ILE A 143 4.38 -12.64 35.05
N GLN A 144 5.37 -13.53 34.96
CA GLN A 144 5.53 -14.66 35.89
C GLN A 144 5.78 -14.22 37.34
N ASN A 145 6.44 -13.07 37.53
CA ASN A 145 6.71 -12.49 38.84
C ASN A 145 5.60 -11.56 39.36
N ASN A 146 4.45 -11.49 38.66
CA ASN A 146 3.33 -10.61 38.98
C ASN A 146 3.69 -9.11 39.02
N ASP A 147 4.72 -8.71 38.28
CA ASP A 147 5.13 -7.31 38.10
C ASP A 147 4.37 -6.71 36.91
N THR A 148 3.10 -6.40 37.15
CA THR A 148 2.16 -5.98 36.10
C THR A 148 2.52 -4.63 35.51
N GLN A 149 3.00 -3.67 36.31
CA GLN A 149 3.35 -2.34 35.83
C GLN A 149 4.50 -2.40 34.82
N MET A 150 5.55 -3.16 35.12
CA MET A 150 6.67 -3.33 34.20
C MET A 150 6.27 -4.13 32.96
N ALA A 151 5.45 -5.17 33.11
CA ALA A 151 4.92 -5.92 31.97
C ALA A 151 4.12 -5.04 31.01
N HIS A 152 3.26 -4.15 31.52
CA HIS A 152 2.54 -3.18 30.70
C HIS A 152 3.49 -2.25 29.94
N TYR A 153 4.47 -1.65 30.65
CA TYR A 153 5.46 -0.77 30.03
C TYR A 153 6.26 -1.46 28.91
N LEU A 154 6.75 -2.68 29.15
CA LEU A 154 7.51 -3.45 28.16
C LEU A 154 6.65 -3.80 26.94
N SER A 155 5.37 -4.08 27.15
CA SER A 155 4.44 -4.36 26.05
C SER A 155 4.23 -3.14 25.16
N ASP A 156 4.07 -1.94 25.75
CA ASP A 156 3.97 -0.68 24.99
C ASP A 156 5.24 -0.42 24.16
N LEU A 157 6.41 -0.72 24.70
CA LEU A 157 7.68 -0.61 23.96
C LEU A 157 7.75 -1.59 22.78
N ILE A 158 7.26 -2.82 22.95
CA ILE A 158 7.19 -3.80 21.86
C ILE A 158 6.28 -3.29 20.73
N VAL A 159 5.09 -2.77 21.07
CA VAL A 159 4.18 -2.19 20.07
C VAL A 159 4.80 -0.97 19.39
N ARG A 160 5.53 -0.12 20.12
CA ARG A 160 6.22 1.04 19.53
C ARG A 160 7.30 0.63 18.53
N ASP A 161 8.09 -0.39 18.87
CA ASP A 161 9.29 -0.77 18.12
C ASP A 161 9.00 -1.77 16.99
N TYR A 162 7.97 -2.61 17.13
CA TYR A 162 7.60 -3.65 16.17
C TYR A 162 6.18 -3.48 15.59
N GLY A 163 5.37 -2.57 16.13
CA GLY A 163 4.03 -2.31 15.62
C GLY A 163 2.97 -3.23 16.20
N THR A 164 1.79 -3.18 15.59
CA THR A 164 0.61 -3.94 16.01
C THR A 164 0.43 -5.22 15.20
N HIS A 165 1.05 -5.30 14.03
CA HIS A 165 0.92 -6.41 13.11
C HIS A 165 2.30 -6.85 12.59
N VAL A 166 2.38 -8.05 12.03
CA VAL A 166 3.53 -8.56 11.29
C VAL A 166 3.12 -8.84 9.86
N VAL A 167 3.93 -8.35 8.91
CA VAL A 167 3.73 -8.65 7.50
C VAL A 167 4.16 -10.10 7.25
N THR A 168 3.23 -11.00 7.01
CA THR A 168 3.51 -12.42 6.74
C THR A 168 3.61 -12.71 5.25
N SER A 169 3.05 -11.85 4.41
CA SER A 169 3.24 -11.90 2.97
C SER A 169 3.18 -10.52 2.31
N VAL A 170 3.89 -10.41 1.19
CA VAL A 170 3.95 -9.21 0.35
C VAL A 170 3.77 -9.56 -1.12
N GLU A 171 3.12 -8.65 -1.84
CA GLU A 171 3.06 -8.66 -3.30
C GLU A 171 4.15 -7.74 -3.83
N THR A 172 4.97 -8.27 -4.71
CA THR A 172 6.16 -7.60 -5.22
C THR A 172 6.09 -7.44 -6.72
N GLY A 173 6.61 -6.32 -7.19
CA GLY A 173 6.46 -5.89 -8.58
C GLY A 173 6.55 -4.38 -8.66
N GLY A 174 5.62 -3.76 -9.38
CA GLY A 174 5.55 -2.32 -9.45
C GLY A 174 4.15 -1.79 -9.73
N ALA A 175 3.93 -0.55 -9.36
CA ALA A 175 2.65 0.12 -9.55
C ALA A 175 2.84 1.60 -9.91
N LEU A 176 1.99 2.09 -10.79
CA LEU A 176 1.88 3.50 -11.16
C LEU A 176 0.49 3.98 -10.78
N TYR A 177 0.41 5.09 -10.05
CA TYR A 177 -0.86 5.72 -9.69
C TYR A 177 -0.84 7.18 -10.05
N GLN A 178 -2.00 7.66 -10.51
CA GLN A 178 -2.31 9.08 -10.55
C GLN A 178 -3.56 9.33 -9.74
N THR A 179 -3.45 10.23 -8.77
CA THR A 179 -4.57 10.71 -7.96
C THR A 179 -4.82 12.17 -8.32
N SER A 180 -5.99 12.45 -8.90
CA SER A 180 -6.47 13.82 -9.16
C SER A 180 -7.47 14.24 -8.09
N PHE A 181 -7.42 15.50 -7.67
CA PHE A 181 -8.37 16.10 -6.74
C PHE A 181 -9.24 17.07 -7.51
N VAL A 182 -10.52 16.75 -7.64
CA VAL A 182 -11.49 17.44 -8.49
C VAL A 182 -12.59 18.06 -7.64
N SER A 183 -13.09 19.24 -7.99
CA SER A 183 -14.19 19.89 -7.24
C SER A 183 -15.35 18.91 -7.02
N GLN A 184 -15.91 18.87 -5.81
CA GLN A 184 -17.05 17.99 -5.50
C GLN A 184 -18.25 18.25 -6.41
N ASP A 185 -18.49 19.51 -6.80
CA ASP A 185 -19.57 19.92 -7.71
C ASP A 185 -19.45 19.25 -9.08
N SER A 186 -18.23 18.95 -9.51
CA SER A 186 -17.98 18.25 -10.79
C SER A 186 -18.21 16.74 -10.69
N THR A 187 -18.21 16.18 -9.47
CA THR A 187 -18.40 14.73 -9.21
C THR A 187 -19.81 14.36 -8.76
N GLN A 188 -20.72 15.33 -8.66
CA GLN A 188 -22.14 15.07 -8.49
C GLN A 188 -22.71 14.67 -9.85
N GLU A 189 -23.18 13.42 -9.97
CA GLU A 189 -24.10 13.05 -11.05
C GLU A 189 -25.39 13.85 -10.84
N GLY A 190 -25.44 15.02 -11.47
CA GLY A 190 -26.66 15.80 -11.61
C GLY A 190 -27.47 15.24 -12.77
N ASP A 191 -28.65 14.73 -12.45
CA ASP A 191 -29.72 14.24 -13.33
C ASP A 191 -30.28 15.31 -14.30
N THR A 192 -29.52 16.36 -14.64
CA THR A 192 -29.97 17.45 -15.51
C THR A 192 -28.79 18.13 -16.21
N SER A 193 -28.88 18.23 -17.53
CA SER A 193 -27.97 18.90 -18.49
C SER A 193 -26.76 18.08 -19.00
N GLY A 194 -26.85 17.64 -20.25
CA GLY A 194 -25.98 16.66 -20.92
C GLY A 194 -24.56 17.12 -21.28
N HIS A 195 -23.81 17.65 -20.31
CA HIS A 195 -22.38 17.97 -20.44
C HIS A 195 -21.53 17.43 -19.27
N SER A 196 -21.93 16.34 -18.62
CA SER A 196 -21.04 15.60 -17.70
C SER A 196 -20.01 14.82 -18.52
N VAL A 197 -18.88 15.45 -18.83
CA VAL A 197 -17.69 14.71 -19.26
C VAL A 197 -17.34 13.76 -18.12
N ASP A 198 -17.30 12.45 -18.40
CA ASP A 198 -16.90 11.45 -17.41
C ASP A 198 -15.50 11.81 -16.89
N ILE A 199 -15.46 12.29 -15.64
CA ILE A 199 -14.21 12.69 -14.98
C ILE A 199 -13.22 11.52 -14.99
N SER A 200 -13.71 10.29 -14.90
CA SER A 200 -12.91 9.07 -14.99
C SER A 200 -12.20 8.97 -16.34
N ALA A 201 -12.92 9.20 -17.44
CA ALA A 201 -12.34 9.23 -18.79
C ALA A 201 -11.28 10.33 -18.93
N SER A 202 -11.53 11.53 -18.41
CA SER A 202 -10.56 12.64 -18.48
C SER A 202 -9.30 12.40 -17.64
N VAL A 203 -9.45 11.80 -16.45
CA VAL A 203 -8.33 11.43 -15.58
C VAL A 203 -7.55 10.26 -16.19
N GLY A 204 -8.25 9.32 -16.84
CA GLY A 204 -7.65 8.23 -17.60
C GLY A 204 -6.81 8.71 -18.78
N ALA A 205 -7.35 9.62 -19.60
CA ALA A 205 -6.59 10.23 -20.69
C ALA A 205 -5.34 10.97 -20.18
N THR A 206 -5.46 11.71 -19.07
CA THR A 206 -4.32 12.36 -18.42
C THR A 206 -3.28 11.34 -17.97
N PHE A 207 -3.70 10.22 -17.35
CA PHE A 207 -2.81 9.16 -16.90
C PHE A 207 -2.04 8.52 -18.06
N ILE A 208 -2.73 8.18 -19.15
CA ILE A 208 -2.10 7.64 -20.37
C ILE A 208 -1.07 8.62 -20.93
N ALA A 209 -1.40 9.91 -20.99
CA ALA A 209 -0.47 10.94 -21.44
C ALA A 209 0.73 11.11 -20.50
N THR A 210 0.51 11.21 -19.18
CA THR A 210 1.57 11.38 -18.17
C THR A 210 2.58 10.24 -18.18
N PHE A 211 2.12 9.01 -18.44
CA PHE A 211 2.98 7.83 -18.47
C PHE A 211 3.39 7.40 -19.89
N SER A 212 3.04 8.19 -20.91
CA SER A 212 3.34 7.89 -22.32
C SER A 212 2.92 6.46 -22.73
N ILE A 213 1.78 6.00 -22.22
CA ILE A 213 1.27 4.65 -22.50
C ILE A 213 0.67 4.65 -23.92
N SER A 214 0.97 3.63 -24.72
CA SER A 214 0.47 3.54 -26.09
C SER A 214 -1.07 3.55 -26.15
N THR A 215 -1.64 4.28 -27.10
CA THR A 215 -3.09 4.50 -27.25
C THR A 215 -3.88 3.30 -27.80
N ASN A 216 -3.26 2.13 -28.00
CA ASN A 216 -3.94 0.91 -28.46
C ASN A 216 -4.77 0.21 -27.37
N ILE A 217 -4.72 0.73 -26.13
CA ILE A 217 -5.60 0.31 -25.03
C ILE A 217 -6.97 0.95 -25.31
N GLY A 218 -8.06 0.17 -25.31
CA GLY A 218 -9.43 0.53 -25.73
C GLY A 218 -10.14 1.65 -24.96
N TRP A 219 -9.45 2.76 -24.71
CA TRP A 219 -9.99 4.01 -24.23
C TRP A 219 -10.61 4.73 -25.41
N SER A 220 -11.93 4.89 -25.40
CA SER A 220 -12.58 5.82 -26.30
C SER A 220 -12.06 7.22 -25.98
N LYS A 221 -11.10 7.70 -26.78
CA LYS A 221 -10.69 9.09 -26.79
C LYS A 221 -11.92 9.86 -27.26
N SER A 222 -12.74 10.34 -26.32
CA SER A 222 -13.80 11.26 -26.68
C SER A 222 -13.10 12.53 -27.15
N ASP A 223 -13.08 12.74 -28.47
CA ASP A 223 -12.75 14.03 -29.06
C ASP A 223 -13.71 15.08 -28.49
N SER A 224 -13.30 15.79 -27.45
CA SER A 224 -13.84 17.08 -27.05
C SER A 224 -13.04 17.68 -25.89
N ASN A 225 -12.35 18.77 -26.19
CA ASN A 225 -11.75 19.73 -25.26
C ASN A 225 -10.71 19.22 -24.24
N GLU A 226 -9.45 19.17 -24.67
CA GLU A 226 -8.28 19.34 -23.77
C GLU A 226 -8.34 20.66 -22.96
N GLN A 227 -9.21 21.61 -23.33
CA GLN A 227 -9.26 22.96 -22.80
C GLN A 227 -10.34 23.23 -21.73
N SER A 228 -11.28 22.29 -21.46
CA SER A 228 -12.38 22.53 -20.50
C SER A 228 -12.14 21.99 -19.08
N ASN A 229 -11.28 20.99 -18.88
CA ASN A 229 -11.21 20.24 -17.62
C ASN A 229 -10.01 20.56 -16.69
N SER A 230 -9.18 21.56 -17.03
CA SER A 230 -8.15 22.08 -16.10
C SER A 230 -8.74 22.95 -14.99
N LYS A 231 -9.94 23.53 -15.20
CA LYS A 231 -10.59 24.45 -14.25
C LYS A 231 -11.21 23.77 -13.02
N THR A 232 -11.39 22.45 -13.04
CA THR A 232 -12.01 21.67 -11.96
C THR A 232 -11.02 20.84 -11.16
N LYS A 233 -9.77 20.72 -11.61
CA LYS A 233 -8.69 19.98 -10.94
C LYS A 233 -7.89 20.92 -10.05
N HIS A 234 -7.91 20.70 -8.74
CA HIS A 234 -7.14 21.49 -7.78
C HIS A 234 -5.72 20.96 -7.60
N HIS A 235 -5.56 19.63 -7.59
CA HIS A 235 -4.26 18.99 -7.37
C HIS A 235 -4.15 17.69 -8.17
N VAL A 236 -2.94 17.34 -8.59
CA VAL A 236 -2.61 16.03 -9.17
C VAL A 236 -1.39 15.49 -8.42
N ARG A 237 -1.44 14.21 -8.06
CA ARG A 237 -0.34 13.48 -7.44
C ARG A 237 -0.04 12.23 -8.27
N THR A 238 1.21 12.09 -8.68
CA THR A 238 1.72 10.91 -9.38
C THR A 238 2.60 10.12 -8.41
N SER A 239 2.39 8.81 -8.31
CA SER A 239 3.18 7.91 -7.46
C SER A 239 3.63 6.70 -8.25
N THR A 240 4.89 6.33 -8.10
CA THR A 240 5.49 5.15 -8.73
C THR A 240 6.11 4.27 -7.64
N HIS A 241 5.76 2.99 -7.61
CA HIS A 241 6.31 2.00 -6.69
C HIS A 241 7.07 0.98 -7.52
N GLY A 242 8.36 0.83 -7.24
CA GLY A 242 9.25 -0.06 -8.00
C GLY A 242 9.62 0.50 -9.37
N GLY A 243 10.48 -0.23 -10.07
CA GLY A 243 11.07 0.22 -11.33
C GLY A 243 12.07 1.35 -11.12
N PRO A 244 12.65 1.89 -12.21
CA PRO A 244 13.54 3.03 -12.14
C PRO A 244 12.78 4.29 -11.66
N PRO A 245 13.48 5.28 -11.08
CA PRO A 245 12.86 6.52 -10.62
C PRO A 245 12.03 7.21 -11.72
N PHE A 246 10.87 7.75 -11.33
CA PHE A 246 10.04 8.55 -12.22
C PHE A 246 10.80 9.78 -12.73
N LYS A 247 10.87 9.92 -14.05
CA LYS A 247 11.47 11.08 -14.72
C LYS A 247 10.36 12.02 -15.16
N MET A 248 10.43 13.29 -14.78
CA MET A 248 9.44 14.27 -15.22
C MET A 248 9.52 14.53 -16.74
N GLU A 249 10.71 14.44 -17.30
CA GLU A 249 10.95 14.57 -18.74
C GLU A 249 11.30 13.19 -19.32
N ASN A 250 10.75 12.88 -20.51
CA ASN A 250 11.03 11.65 -21.26
C ASN A 250 10.74 10.35 -20.47
N PHE A 251 9.66 10.33 -19.69
CA PHE A 251 9.18 9.08 -19.11
C PHE A 251 8.66 8.15 -20.20
N SER A 252 9.20 6.92 -20.22
CA SER A 252 8.74 5.82 -21.04
C SER A 252 8.21 4.72 -20.13
N TYR A 253 6.92 4.42 -20.23
CA TYR A 253 6.33 3.29 -19.53
C TYR A 253 7.04 1.98 -19.85
N THR A 254 7.44 1.78 -21.11
CA THR A 254 8.19 0.58 -21.54
C THR A 254 9.54 0.49 -20.84
N ASP A 255 10.28 1.59 -20.71
CA ASP A 255 11.57 1.59 -20.01
C ASP A 255 11.40 1.33 -18.52
N TRP A 256 10.37 1.92 -17.91
CA TRP A 256 10.01 1.64 -16.52
C TRP A 256 9.67 0.16 -16.31
N GLN A 257 8.84 -0.40 -17.19
CA GLN A 257 8.44 -1.81 -17.15
C GLN A 257 9.65 -2.74 -17.33
N ASN A 258 10.55 -2.44 -18.27
CA ASN A 258 11.78 -3.22 -18.48
C ASN A 258 12.72 -3.18 -17.27
N GLY A 259 12.71 -2.07 -16.52
CA GLY A 259 13.51 -1.92 -15.30
C GLY A 259 12.89 -2.54 -14.04
N LEU A 260 11.65 -3.02 -14.07
CA LEU A 260 10.95 -3.56 -12.89
C LEU A 260 11.69 -4.75 -12.25
N MET A 261 12.15 -5.69 -13.07
CA MET A 261 12.80 -6.91 -12.57
C MET A 261 14.06 -6.64 -11.73
N ASN A 262 14.72 -5.51 -11.97
CA ASN A 262 15.91 -5.10 -11.23
C ASN A 262 15.59 -4.19 -10.03
N ASN A 263 14.35 -3.70 -9.92
CA ASN A 263 13.94 -2.71 -8.93
C ASN A 263 12.58 -3.09 -8.33
N LEU A 264 12.44 -4.35 -7.91
CA LEU A 264 11.22 -4.84 -7.28
C LEU A 264 11.08 -4.24 -5.88
N VAL A 265 9.88 -3.75 -5.58
CA VAL A 265 9.52 -3.31 -4.23
C VAL A 265 8.27 -4.05 -3.75
N ASN A 266 8.05 -4.00 -2.44
CA ASN A 266 6.74 -4.26 -1.88
C ASN A 266 5.82 -3.12 -2.32
N TYR A 267 4.98 -3.36 -3.32
CA TYR A 267 3.99 -2.37 -3.76
C TYR A 267 2.66 -2.58 -3.04
N ARG A 268 2.44 -3.78 -2.47
CA ARG A 268 1.25 -4.09 -1.69
C ARG A 268 1.51 -5.16 -0.62
N SER A 269 1.20 -4.85 0.62
CA SER A 269 1.18 -5.84 1.71
C SER A 269 -0.20 -6.51 1.78
N SER A 270 -0.25 -7.85 1.70
CA SER A 270 -1.49 -8.61 1.49
C SER A 270 -2.02 -9.32 2.73
N TRP A 271 -1.15 -9.80 3.62
CA TRP A 271 -1.57 -10.47 4.85
C TRP A 271 -0.72 -10.05 6.04
N SER A 272 -1.38 -9.84 7.17
CA SER A 272 -0.68 -9.56 8.41
C SER A 272 -1.31 -10.22 9.62
N ALA A 273 -0.49 -10.89 10.43
CA ALA A 273 -0.94 -11.42 11.71
C ALA A 273 -0.80 -10.35 12.80
N PRO A 274 -1.70 -10.30 13.79
CA PRO A 274 -1.50 -9.46 14.98
C PRO A 274 -0.20 -9.85 15.70
N LEU A 275 0.54 -8.85 16.18
CA LEU A 275 1.72 -9.07 17.03
C LEU A 275 1.33 -9.37 18.47
N ILE A 276 0.30 -8.70 18.97
CA ILE A 276 -0.18 -8.87 20.35
C ILE A 276 -1.71 -8.80 20.31
N CYS A 277 -2.39 -9.84 20.82
CA CYS A 277 -3.82 -9.79 21.10
C CYS A 277 -4.03 -8.92 22.34
N TYR A 278 -4.20 -7.63 22.11
CA TYR A 278 -4.47 -6.67 23.15
C TYR A 278 -5.99 -6.43 23.21
N ASP A 279 -6.62 -6.80 24.33
CA ASP A 279 -7.97 -6.35 24.69
C ASP A 279 -7.94 -4.85 25.06
N TYR A 280 -7.58 -3.96 24.13
CA TYR A 280 -7.71 -2.51 24.35
C TYR A 280 -9.18 -2.04 24.35
N CYS A 281 -10.13 -2.92 24.03
CA CYS A 281 -11.55 -2.60 23.89
C CYS A 281 -12.40 -2.86 25.15
N LYS A 282 -11.83 -2.73 26.36
CA LYS A 282 -12.63 -2.60 27.61
C LYS A 282 -12.82 -1.16 28.10
N PHE A 283 -12.49 -0.17 27.26
CA PHE A 283 -12.77 1.24 27.54
C PHE A 283 -13.62 1.88 26.45
N THR A 284 -14.88 1.44 26.37
CA THR A 284 -16.04 2.25 25.95
C THR A 284 -17.27 1.72 26.67
#